data_AF-A0A957QB02-F1
#
_entry.id   AF-A0A957QB02-F1
#
_cell.length_a   1.000
_cell.length_b   1.000
_cell.length_c   1.000
_cell.angle_alpha   90.00
_cell.angle_beta   90.00
_cell.angle_gamma   90.00
#
_symmetry.space_group_name_H-M   'P 1'
#
loop_
_entity.id
_entity.type
_entity.pdbx_description
1 polymer ?
#
loop_
_entity_poly.entity_id
_entity_poly.type
_entity_poly.pdbx_seq_one_letter_code
_entity_poly.pdbx_strand_id
1 'polypeptide(L)'
;MRIILSDHNCEGQAEALFNLLRYQSDWLELVPMELKRFDDVGLAYTADDRVVWQLCQEQSYLLLTGNRSTKDGIKSLEYQIRDLATPDCLPVLTIGNKTCIA
;
A
#
# COMPACT_ATOMS: atom_id res chain seq x y z
N MET A 1 1.95 -6.12 15.45
CA MET A 1 2.71 -6.12 14.18
C MET A 1 1.80 -5.61 13.08
N ARG A 2 2.21 -4.59 12.32
CA ARG A 2 1.41 -4.02 11.23
C ARG A 2 1.91 -4.54 9.88
N ILE A 3 1.00 -4.98 9.02
CA ILE A 3 1.35 -5.32 7.64
C ILE A 3 1.14 -4.11 6.75
N ILE A 4 2.16 -3.79 5.96
CA ILE A 4 2.11 -2.81 4.89
C ILE A 4 2.06 -3.60 3.58
N LEU A 5 0.97 -3.49 2.83
CA LEU A 5 0.87 -4.09 1.51
C LEU A 5 1.38 -3.08 0.47
N SER A 6 2.45 -3.43 -0.23
CA SER A 6 2.86 -2.66 -1.40
C SER A 6 1.92 -2.98 -2.55
N ASP A 7 1.42 -1.92 -3.17
CA ASP A 7 0.84 -1.98 -4.50
C ASP A 7 1.96 -2.33 -5.52
N HIS A 8 1.59 -3.09 -6.55
CA HIS A 8 2.49 -3.52 -7.63
C HIS A 8 3.21 -2.32 -8.28
N ASN A 9 2.55 -1.17 -8.39
CA ASN A 9 3.10 0.00 -9.08
C ASN A 9 4.18 0.77 -8.29
N CYS A 10 4.51 0.35 -7.07
CA CYS A 10 5.54 0.96 -6.25
C CYS A 10 6.39 -0.05 -5.45
N GLU A 11 6.45 -1.32 -5.85
CA GLU A 11 7.16 -2.36 -5.10
C GLU A 11 8.63 -2.02 -4.86
N GLY A 12 9.37 -1.63 -5.92
CA GLY A 12 10.76 -1.21 -5.78
C GLY A 12 10.92 -0.03 -4.80
N GLN A 13 9.93 0.87 -4.76
CA GLN A 13 9.94 1.98 -3.83
C GLN A 13 9.67 1.56 -2.39
N ALA A 14 8.68 0.71 -2.20
CA ALA A 14 8.36 0.15 -0.90
C ALA A 14 9.52 -0.67 -0.33
N GLU A 15 10.18 -1.47 -1.16
CA GLU A 15 11.36 -2.25 -0.77
C GLU A 15 12.49 -1.37 -0.25
N ALA A 16 12.88 -0.36 -1.00
CA ALA A 16 13.98 0.51 -0.59
C ALA A 16 13.63 1.36 0.64
N LEU A 17 12.38 1.80 0.80
CA LEU A 17 11.90 2.39 2.05
C LEU A 17 12.06 1.42 3.22
N PHE A 18 11.63 0.16 3.06
CA PHE A 18 11.75 -0.84 4.12
C PHE A 18 13.20 -1.25 4.40
N ASN A 19 14.06 -1.25 3.39
CA ASN A 19 15.50 -1.46 3.59
C ASN A 19 16.11 -0.31 4.39
N LEU A 20 15.74 0.94 4.10
CA LEU A 20 16.14 2.09 4.90
C LEU A 20 15.71 1.92 6.37
N LEU A 21 14.46 1.55 6.60
CA LEU A 21 13.92 1.33 7.94
C LEU A 21 14.60 0.17 8.69
N ARG A 22 15.07 -0.87 7.98
CA ARG A 22 15.81 -2.00 8.56
C ARG A 22 17.26 -1.66 8.90
N TYR A 23 17.94 -0.95 8.01
CA TYR A 23 19.41 -0.83 8.06
C TYR A 23 19.91 0.49 8.64
N GLN A 24 19.10 1.55 8.63
CA GLN A 24 19.53 2.88 9.07
C GLN A 24 18.84 3.35 10.35
N SER A 25 18.02 2.51 10.98
CA SER A 25 17.22 2.90 12.14
C SER A 25 16.65 1.71 12.90
N ASP A 26 16.41 1.89 14.20
CA ASP A 26 15.69 0.93 15.05
C ASP A 26 14.15 1.07 14.92
N TRP A 27 13.67 1.68 13.82
CA TRP A 27 12.24 1.97 13.63
C TRP A 27 11.37 0.71 13.68
N LEU A 28 11.86 -0.42 13.17
CA LEU A 28 11.12 -1.68 13.19
C LEU A 28 11.09 -2.34 14.58
N GLU A 29 12.00 -1.99 15.48
CA GLU A 29 11.94 -2.41 16.88
C GLU A 29 10.89 -1.59 17.64
N LEU A 30 10.81 -0.28 17.37
CA LEU A 30 9.84 0.64 17.97
C LEU A 30 8.42 0.43 17.45
N VAL A 31 8.29 0.20 16.14
CA VAL A 31 7.01 -0.01 15.47
C VAL A 31 7.12 -1.26 14.59
N PRO A 32 6.81 -2.45 15.13
CA PRO A 32 6.92 -3.70 14.39
C PRO A 32 6.01 -3.71 13.16
N MET A 33 6.62 -3.65 11.99
CA MET A 33 5.93 -3.69 10.70
C MET A 33 6.62 -4.58 9.68
N GLU A 34 5.81 -5.17 8.82
CA GLU A 34 6.23 -6.10 7.77
C GLU A 34 5.74 -5.60 6.42
N LEU A 35 6.61 -5.63 5.41
CA LEU A 35 6.23 -5.33 4.03
C LEU A 35 5.81 -6.63 3.33
N LYS A 36 4.62 -6.62 2.74
CA LYS A 36 4.11 -7.68 1.87
C LYS A 36 3.85 -7.17 0.46
N ARG A 37 3.90 -8.08 -0.50
CA ARG A 37 3.51 -7.90 -1.90
C ARG A 37 2.26 -8.70 -2.20
N PHE A 38 1.75 -8.56 -3.42
CA PHE A 38 0.53 -9.25 -3.85
C PHE A 38 0.69 -10.77 -3.79
N ASP A 39 1.82 -11.30 -4.22
CA ASP A 39 2.10 -12.75 -4.16
C ASP A 39 2.11 -13.29 -2.72
N ASP A 40 2.55 -12.49 -1.73
CA ASP A 40 2.58 -12.88 -0.31
C ASP A 40 1.17 -13.02 0.30
N VAL A 41 0.16 -12.46 -0.37
CA VAL A 41 -1.24 -12.45 0.08
C VAL A 41 -2.21 -13.09 -0.92
N GLY A 42 -1.68 -13.74 -1.98
CA GLY A 42 -2.48 -14.43 -2.99
C GLY A 42 -3.27 -13.50 -3.93
N LEU A 43 -2.86 -12.24 -4.08
CA LEU A 43 -3.44 -11.31 -5.05
C LEU A 43 -2.77 -11.45 -6.42
N ALA A 44 -3.57 -11.34 -7.48
CA ALA A 44 -3.04 -11.24 -8.84
C ALA A 44 -2.47 -9.83 -9.08
N TYR A 45 -1.37 -9.71 -9.83
CA TYR A 45 -0.81 -8.43 -10.28
C TYR A 45 -1.78 -7.56 -11.10
N THR A 46 -2.80 -8.19 -11.68
CA THR A 46 -3.87 -7.54 -12.44
C THR A 46 -5.12 -7.26 -11.60
N ALA A 47 -5.06 -7.42 -10.27
CA ALA A 47 -6.19 -7.13 -9.40
C ALA A 47 -6.57 -5.65 -9.49
N ASP A 48 -7.87 -5.37 -9.60
CA ASP A 48 -8.39 -4.00 -9.63
C ASP A 48 -8.18 -3.31 -8.27
N ASP A 49 -8.02 -1.98 -8.30
CA ASP A 49 -7.84 -1.11 -7.11
C ASP A 49 -8.85 -1.42 -5.99
N ARG A 50 -10.12 -1.70 -6.37
CA ARG A 50 -11.18 -2.07 -5.43
C ARG A 50 -10.85 -3.34 -4.65
N VAL A 51 -10.42 -4.39 -5.34
CA VAL A 51 -10.13 -5.70 -4.73
C VAL A 51 -8.95 -5.56 -3.79
N VAL A 52 -7.90 -4.87 -4.22
CA VAL A 52 -6.71 -4.59 -3.41
C VAL A 52 -7.09 -3.80 -2.15
N TRP A 53 -7.87 -2.72 -2.30
CA TRP A 53 -8.26 -1.87 -1.19
C TRP A 53 -9.16 -2.61 -0.19
N GLN A 54 -10.19 -3.33 -0.66
CA GLN A 54 -11.09 -4.10 0.22
C GLN A 54 -10.33 -5.16 1.01
N LEU A 55 -9.42 -5.90 0.36
CA LEU A 55 -8.56 -6.86 1.05
C LEU A 55 -7.75 -6.19 2.16
N CYS A 56 -7.18 -5.01 1.89
CA CYS A 56 -6.44 -4.28 2.92
C CYS A 56 -7.31 -3.90 4.11
N GLN A 57 -8.54 -3.46 3.88
CA GLN A 57 -9.47 -3.13 4.97
C GLN A 57 -9.85 -4.38 5.78
N GLU A 58 -10.22 -5.48 5.10
CA GLU A 58 -10.63 -6.74 5.73
C GLU A 58 -9.51 -7.37 6.58
N GLN A 59 -8.26 -7.30 6.09
CA GLN A 59 -7.09 -7.88 6.75
C GLN A 59 -6.37 -6.88 7.67
N SER A 60 -6.88 -5.66 7.81
CA SER A 60 -6.23 -4.57 8.57
C SER A 60 -4.79 -4.25 8.09
N TYR A 61 -4.55 -4.36 6.79
CA TYR A 61 -3.29 -3.98 6.16
C TYR A 61 -3.31 -2.51 5.77
N LEU A 62 -2.16 -1.85 5.91
CA LEU A 62 -2.00 -0.49 5.40
C LEU A 62 -1.54 -0.55 3.94
N LEU A 63 -2.33 -0.03 3.02
CA LEU A 63 -1.98 0.01 1.61
C LEU A 63 -0.95 1.12 1.37
N LEU A 64 0.20 0.75 0.78
CA LEU A 64 1.19 1.66 0.26
C LEU A 64 1.14 1.64 -1.26
N THR A 65 0.81 2.76 -1.88
CA THR A 65 0.66 2.86 -3.34
C THR A 65 1.49 4.01 -3.91
N GLY A 66 1.88 3.88 -5.17
CA GLY A 66 2.36 4.99 -5.97
C GLY A 66 1.29 5.57 -6.90
N ASN A 67 0.07 5.01 -6.90
CA ASN A 67 -1.03 5.44 -7.75
C ASN A 67 -1.59 6.78 -7.26
N ARG A 68 -1.65 7.75 -8.18
CA ARG A 68 -2.31 9.06 -7.99
C ARG A 68 -3.32 9.34 -9.10
N SER A 69 -3.56 8.35 -9.94
CA SER A 69 -4.40 8.48 -11.12
C SER A 69 -5.86 8.44 -10.70
N THR A 70 -6.63 9.41 -11.18
CA THR A 70 -8.10 9.38 -11.20
C THR A 70 -8.63 9.01 -12.58
N LYS A 71 -7.73 8.69 -13.53
CA LYS A 71 -8.06 8.51 -14.95
C LYS A 71 -9.04 7.35 -15.19
N ASP A 72 -9.07 6.38 -14.29
CA ASP A 72 -9.95 5.21 -14.37
C ASP A 72 -11.36 5.49 -13.81
N GLY A 73 -11.65 6.73 -13.41
CA GLY A 73 -12.98 7.20 -13.01
C GLY A 73 -13.55 6.35 -11.87
N ILE A 74 -14.68 5.69 -12.12
CA ILE A 74 -15.34 4.81 -11.16
C ILE A 74 -14.46 3.65 -10.69
N LYS A 75 -13.46 3.24 -11.48
CA LYS A 75 -12.53 2.17 -11.11
C LYS A 75 -11.31 2.66 -10.35
N SER A 76 -11.10 3.97 -10.25
CA SER A 76 -9.95 4.53 -9.54
C SER A 76 -10.04 4.24 -8.04
N LEU A 77 -8.89 3.99 -7.42
CA LEU A 77 -8.76 3.85 -5.96
C LEU A 77 -9.42 5.02 -5.20
N GLU A 78 -9.25 6.26 -5.66
CA GLU A 78 -9.90 7.44 -5.05
C GLU A 78 -11.42 7.31 -5.02
N TYR A 79 -12.02 6.92 -6.14
CA TYR A 79 -13.47 6.76 -6.22
C TYR A 79 -13.93 5.65 -5.26
N GLN A 80 -13.25 4.51 -5.25
CA GLN A 80 -13.58 3.38 -4.39
C GLN A 80 -13.52 3.76 -2.90
N ILE A 81 -12.50 4.51 -2.49
CA ILE A 81 -12.39 5.03 -1.13
C ILE A 81 -13.56 5.98 -0.83
N ARG A 82 -13.89 6.91 -1.73
CA ARG A 82 -15.00 7.84 -1.48
C ARG A 82 -16.37 7.17 -1.41
N ASP A 83 -16.58 6.13 -2.20
CA ASP A 83 -17.85 5.40 -2.29
C ASP A 83 -18.05 4.42 -1.11
N LEU A 84 -16.97 3.78 -0.66
CA LEU A 84 -17.04 2.64 0.27
C LEU A 84 -16.44 2.91 1.65
N ALA A 85 -15.71 4.02 1.86
CA ALA A 85 -15.05 4.24 3.15
C ALA A 85 -16.05 4.50 4.29
N THR A 86 -15.72 3.93 5.44
CA THR A 86 -16.35 4.19 6.73
C THR A 86 -15.32 4.85 7.66
N PRO A 87 -15.73 5.44 8.80
CA PRO A 87 -14.79 6.04 9.75
C PRO A 87 -13.71 5.07 10.28
N ASP A 88 -13.98 3.76 10.24
CA ASP A 88 -13.07 2.72 10.71
C ASP A 88 -12.07 2.25 9.65
N CYS A 89 -12.20 2.71 8.40
CA CYS A 89 -11.29 2.33 7.33
C CYS A 89 -9.87 2.85 7.59
N LEU A 90 -8.89 1.99 7.32
CA LEU A 90 -7.48 2.33 7.34
C LEU A 90 -7.13 3.30 6.20
N PRO A 91 -6.22 4.25 6.46
CA PRO A 91 -5.77 5.18 5.43
C PRO A 91 -4.92 4.46 4.37
N VAL A 92 -4.84 5.07 3.20
CA VAL A 92 -3.90 4.69 2.14
C VAL A 92 -2.70 5.63 2.18
N LEU A 93 -1.49 5.08 2.12
CA LEU A 93 -0.25 5.86 2.03
C LEU A 93 0.18 5.96 0.57
N THR A 94 0.45 7.18 0.10
CA THR A 94 0.87 7.41 -1.29
C THR A 94 2.32 7.89 -1.38
N ILE A 95 3.14 7.20 -2.17
CA ILE A 95 4.49 7.67 -2.53
C ILE A 95 4.35 8.77 -3.61
N GLY A 96 4.48 10.01 -3.14
CA GLY A 96 4.34 11.23 -3.93
C GLY A 96 5.49 11.49 -4.93
N ASN A 97 6.59 10.75 -4.89
CA ASN A 97 7.63 10.82 -5.92
C ASN A 97 8.26 9.45 -6.13
N LYS A 98 7.98 8.83 -7.28
CA LYS A 98 8.50 7.51 -7.62
C LYS A 98 9.99 7.53 -8.00
N THR A 99 10.54 8.71 -8.28
CA THR A 99 11.94 8.93 -8.66
C THR A 99 12.87 9.07 -7.45
N CYS A 100 12.31 9.25 -6.25
CA CYS A 100 13.09 9.45 -5.03
C CYS A 100 13.51 8.13 -4.39
N ILE A 101 14.23 7.27 -5.12
CA ILE A 101 15.09 6.24 -4.53
C ILE A 101 16.34 6.14 -5.40
N ALA A 102 17.44 6.58 -4.83
CA ALA A 102 18.79 6.51 -5.40
C ALA A 102 19.46 5.20 -4.99
#